data_AF-A0A2T5IZL6-F1
#
_entry.id   AF-A0A2T5IZL6-F1
#
_cell.length_a   1.000
_cell.length_b   1.000
_cell.length_c   1.000
_cell.angle_alpha   90.00
_cell.angle_beta   90.00
_cell.angle_gamma   90.00
#
_symmetry.space_group_name_H-M   'P 1'
#
loop_
_entity.id
_entity.type
_entity.pdbx_description
1 polymer ?
#
loop_
_entity_poly.entity_id
_entity_poly.type
_entity_poly.pdbx_seq_one_letter_code
_entity_poly.pdbx_strand_id
1 'polypeptide(L)'
;MKNEQENQNLTKIPSNVPTHINLGAATSMDLSWLSENERKALLIDYAKGMIDINKKAQDLHIDAEALKKVLNDLSGTTREVSESGNAVTITHTQTTKVGRTEIMMGNTQQAQSGKLSKSQTGEKDWTPYYVFAAIFALIVIAAMSK
;
A
#
# COMPACT_ATOMS: atom_id res chain seq x y z
N MET A 1 38.57 46.97 25.95
CA MET A 1 39.33 46.60 24.74
C MET A 1 39.47 45.08 24.72
N LYS A 2 39.08 44.47 23.59
CA LYS A 2 39.45 43.12 23.13
C LYS A 2 38.76 41.95 23.84
N ASN A 3 38.12 40.97 23.19
CA ASN A 3 37.84 40.61 21.78
C ASN A 3 36.72 39.55 21.89
N GLU A 4 35.51 39.62 21.32
CA GLU A 4 35.16 39.67 19.89
C GLU A 4 35.81 38.60 18.99
N GLN A 5 36.09 37.41 19.52
CA GLN A 5 36.58 36.27 18.72
C GLN A 5 35.91 34.92 19.06
N GLU A 6 34.58 34.90 19.23
CA GLU A 6 33.83 33.64 19.38
C GLU A 6 32.67 33.50 18.38
N ASN A 7 32.73 34.21 17.25
CA ASN A 7 31.67 34.20 16.23
C ASN A 7 32.21 34.11 14.78
N GLN A 8 33.17 33.22 14.52
CA GLN A 8 33.69 33.03 13.15
C GLN A 8 33.85 31.56 12.73
N ASN A 9 32.99 30.64 13.20
CA ASN A 9 33.00 29.25 12.73
C ASN A 9 31.64 28.70 12.32
N LEU A 10 30.74 29.57 11.84
CA LEU A 10 29.43 29.19 11.29
C LEU A 10 29.25 29.64 9.83
N THR A 11 30.27 29.56 8.98
CA THR A 11 30.04 29.58 7.52
C THR A 11 31.21 29.01 6.73
N LYS A 12 31.38 27.68 6.76
CA LYS A 12 31.94 26.97 5.61
C LYS A 12 30.89 26.01 5.10
N ILE A 13 29.99 26.55 4.27
CA ILE A 13 29.18 25.73 3.38
C ILE A 13 30.18 25.10 2.40
N PRO A 14 30.36 23.77 2.36
CA PRO A 14 31.15 23.16 1.31
C PRO A 14 30.45 23.44 -0.02
N SER A 15 30.96 24.42 -0.75
CA SER A 15 30.60 24.75 -2.13
C SER A 15 31.18 23.71 -3.08
N ASN A 16 30.87 22.44 -2.85
CA ASN A 16 31.20 21.37 -3.77
C ASN A 16 30.01 20.42 -3.82
N VAL A 17 29.18 20.57 -4.86
CA VAL A 17 28.09 19.63 -5.13
C VAL A 17 28.72 18.26 -5.41
N PRO A 18 28.38 17.21 -4.63
CA PRO A 18 28.95 15.89 -4.84
C PRO A 18 28.65 15.38 -6.25
N THR A 19 29.69 14.98 -6.99
CA THR A 19 29.56 14.35 -8.32
C THR A 19 29.07 12.90 -8.26
N HIS A 20 28.93 12.36 -7.05
CA HIS A 20 28.50 11.00 -6.79
C HIS A 20 27.44 11.01 -5.71
N ILE A 21 26.29 10.38 -5.99
CA ILE A 21 25.22 10.16 -5.03
C ILE A 21 25.13 8.66 -4.83
N ASN A 22 25.26 8.20 -3.58
CA ASN A 22 25.02 6.80 -3.24
C ASN A 22 23.51 6.56 -3.15
N LEU A 23 22.98 5.78 -4.09
CA LEU A 23 21.56 5.43 -4.19
C LEU A 23 21.19 4.19 -3.33
N GLY A 24 22.05 3.78 -2.40
CA GLY A 24 21.92 2.57 -1.60
C GLY A 24 23.08 1.59 -1.78
N ALA A 25 22.85 0.31 -1.47
CA ALA A 25 23.90 -0.66 -1.17
C ALA A 25 24.81 -1.11 -2.35
N ALA A 26 24.57 -0.70 -3.61
CA ALA A 26 25.44 -1.14 -4.71
C ALA A 26 25.45 -0.29 -6.00
N THR A 27 24.99 0.97 -6.00
CA THR A 27 24.91 1.73 -7.26
C THR A 27 25.33 3.18 -7.09
N SER A 28 26.60 3.47 -7.43
CA SER A 28 27.10 4.82 -7.67
C SER A 28 26.85 5.19 -9.13
N MET A 29 26.00 6.19 -9.36
CA MET A 29 25.79 6.74 -10.71
C MET A 29 26.72 7.92 -10.92
N ASP A 30 27.54 7.88 -11.97
CA ASP A 30 28.40 8.99 -12.37
C ASP A 30 27.54 10.11 -12.99
N LEU A 31 27.58 11.30 -12.38
CA LEU A 31 26.78 12.47 -12.76
C LEU A 31 27.64 13.55 -13.43
N SER A 32 28.86 13.21 -13.86
CA SER A 32 29.81 14.15 -14.46
C SER A 32 29.33 14.74 -15.79
N TRP A 33 28.35 14.09 -16.43
CA TRP A 33 27.73 14.49 -17.70
C TRP A 33 26.52 15.43 -17.54
N LEU A 34 26.03 15.66 -16.31
CA LEU A 34 24.87 16.51 -16.02
C LEU A 34 25.30 17.92 -15.58
N SER A 35 24.55 18.95 -15.98
CA SER A 35 24.81 20.32 -15.54
C SER A 35 24.53 20.48 -14.04
N GLU A 36 25.15 21.48 -13.38
CA GLU A 36 24.97 21.68 -11.92
C GLU A 36 23.51 21.87 -11.49
N ASN A 37 22.68 22.46 -12.36
CA ASN A 37 21.26 22.65 -12.09
C ASN A 37 20.48 21.32 -12.15
N GLU A 38 20.81 20.44 -13.09
CA GLU A 38 20.20 19.12 -13.21
C GLU A 38 20.65 18.19 -12.08
N ARG A 39 21.89 18.28 -11.64
CA ARG A 39 22.39 17.56 -10.45
C ARG A 39 21.66 17.96 -9.17
N LYS A 40 21.42 19.27 -8.98
CA LYS A 40 20.63 19.77 -7.84
C LYS A 40 19.17 19.31 -7.93
N ALA A 41 18.57 19.34 -9.11
CA ALA A 41 17.20 18.85 -9.31
C ALA A 41 17.09 17.35 -9.01
N LEU A 42 18.03 16.53 -9.48
CA LEU A 42 18.08 15.09 -9.23
C LEU A 42 18.28 14.76 -7.74
N LEU A 43 19.15 15.51 -7.05
CA LEU A 43 19.33 15.39 -5.60
C LEU A 43 18.04 15.67 -4.83
N ILE A 44 17.34 16.74 -5.22
CA ILE A 44 16.06 17.13 -4.61
C ILE A 44 15.00 16.05 -4.89
N ASP A 45 14.94 15.54 -6.11
CA ASP A 45 13.97 14.52 -6.50
C ASP A 45 14.24 13.17 -5.82
N TYR A 46 15.52 12.77 -5.72
CA TYR A 46 15.93 11.61 -4.96
C TYR A 46 15.59 11.75 -3.47
N ALA A 47 15.87 12.92 -2.87
CA ALA A 47 15.52 13.18 -1.48
C ALA A 47 13.99 13.10 -1.26
N LYS A 48 13.20 13.67 -2.18
CA LYS A 48 11.72 13.55 -2.15
C LYS A 48 11.27 12.10 -2.29
N GLY A 49 11.81 11.36 -3.26
CA GLY A 49 11.50 9.95 -3.47
C GLY A 49 11.83 9.10 -2.23
N MET A 50 12.97 9.34 -1.58
CA MET A 50 13.32 8.67 -0.33
C MET A 50 12.37 9.03 0.82
N ILE A 51 11.95 10.29 0.94
CA ILE A 51 10.95 10.71 1.94
C ILE A 51 9.62 10.00 1.69
N ASP A 52 9.16 9.94 0.45
CA ASP A 52 7.91 9.28 0.08
C ASP A 52 7.95 7.77 0.29
N ILE A 53 9.08 7.11 0.00
CA ILE A 53 9.29 5.68 0.30
C ILE A 53 9.22 5.45 1.81
N ASN A 54 9.92 6.26 2.61
CA ASN A 54 9.89 6.14 4.07
C ASN A 54 8.48 6.38 4.63
N LYS A 55 7.79 7.41 4.14
CA LYS A 55 6.40 7.69 4.52
C LYS A 55 5.48 6.52 4.16
N LYS A 56 5.62 5.97 2.95
CA LYS A 56 4.84 4.81 2.53
C LYS A 56 5.16 3.59 3.39
N ALA A 57 6.43 3.35 3.73
CA ALA A 57 6.82 2.26 4.61
C ALA A 57 6.24 2.41 6.02
N GLN A 58 6.22 3.62 6.57
CA GLN A 58 5.57 3.91 7.86
C GLN A 58 4.06 3.70 7.81
N ASP A 59 3.38 4.23 6.78
CA ASP A 59 1.95 3.99 6.54
C ASP A 59 1.65 2.48 6.52
N LEU A 60 2.46 1.70 5.79
CA LEU A 60 2.28 0.24 5.69
C LEU A 60 2.54 -0.48 7.02
N HIS A 61 3.49 0.01 7.82
CA HIS A 61 3.77 -0.55 9.14
C HIS A 61 2.59 -0.34 10.09
N ILE A 62 2.04 0.88 10.12
CA ILE A 62 0.86 1.24 10.91
C ILE A 62 -0.35 0.39 10.48
N ASP A 63 -0.59 0.25 9.17
CA ASP A 63 -1.66 -0.58 8.63
C ASP A 63 -1.50 -2.05 9.05
N ALA A 64 -0.27 -2.58 9.05
CA ALA A 64 0.02 -3.96 9.48
C ALA A 64 -0.21 -4.16 10.99
N GLU A 65 0.17 -3.20 11.81
CA GLU A 65 -0.10 -3.24 13.26
C GLU A 65 -1.60 -3.17 13.56
N ALA A 66 -2.33 -2.30 12.87
CA ALA A 66 -3.78 -2.20 12.99
C ALA A 66 -4.46 -3.52 12.58
N LEU A 67 -4.05 -4.11 11.47
CA LEU A 67 -4.54 -5.40 11.01
C LEU A 67 -4.24 -6.52 12.02
N LYS A 68 -3.03 -6.56 12.59
CA LYS A 68 -2.65 -7.53 13.63
C LYS A 68 -3.54 -7.41 14.87
N LYS A 69 -3.87 -6.18 15.29
CA LYS A 69 -4.78 -5.96 16.41
C LYS A 69 -6.17 -6.53 16.11
N VAL A 70 -6.73 -6.21 14.94
CA VAL A 70 -8.04 -6.74 14.50
C VAL A 70 -8.02 -8.27 14.47
N LEU A 71 -6.95 -8.88 13.96
CA LEU A 71 -6.80 -10.33 13.94
C LEU A 71 -6.75 -10.96 15.34
N ASN A 72 -6.05 -10.32 16.28
CA ASN A 72 -6.00 -10.77 17.66
C ASN A 72 -7.37 -10.68 18.34
N ASP A 73 -8.10 -9.58 18.12
CA ASP A 73 -9.45 -9.40 18.65
C ASP A 73 -10.40 -10.46 18.09
N LEU A 74 -10.33 -10.71 16.77
CA LEU A 74 -11.12 -11.73 16.09
C LEU A 74 -10.81 -13.15 16.61
N SER A 75 -9.53 -13.43 16.87
CA SER A 75 -9.07 -14.70 17.44
C SER A 75 -9.56 -14.89 18.87
N GLY A 76 -9.51 -13.84 19.68
CA GLY A 76 -10.08 -13.84 21.04
C GLY A 76 -11.56 -14.17 21.03
N THR A 77 -12.36 -13.45 20.23
CA THR A 77 -13.79 -13.71 20.09
C THR A 77 -14.08 -15.11 19.56
N THR A 78 -13.34 -15.57 18.53
CA THR A 78 -13.52 -16.92 17.99
C THR A 78 -13.24 -17.99 19.05
N ARG A 79 -12.19 -17.78 19.85
CA ARG A 79 -11.80 -18.69 20.92
C ARG A 79 -12.86 -18.74 22.02
N GLU A 80 -13.32 -17.59 22.50
CA GLU A 80 -14.37 -17.50 23.53
C GLU A 80 -15.68 -18.19 23.08
N VAL A 81 -16.11 -17.93 21.85
CA VAL A 81 -17.31 -18.56 21.29
C VAL A 81 -17.10 -20.07 21.09
N SER A 82 -15.91 -20.50 20.69
CA SER A 82 -15.59 -21.93 20.59
C SER A 82 -15.54 -22.62 21.96
N GLU A 83 -15.01 -21.95 23.00
CA GLU A 83 -14.97 -22.47 24.38
C GLU A 83 -16.38 -22.56 24.98
N SER A 84 -17.31 -21.71 24.55
CA SER A 84 -18.74 -21.82 24.88
C SER A 84 -19.46 -23.01 24.22
N GLY A 85 -18.74 -23.80 23.40
CA GLY A 85 -19.29 -24.95 22.66
C GLY A 85 -20.05 -24.56 21.39
N ASN A 86 -20.06 -23.28 21.03
CA ASN A 86 -20.76 -22.77 19.87
C ASN A 86 -19.87 -22.80 18.61
N ALA A 87 -20.51 -23.10 17.49
CA ALA A 87 -19.91 -23.04 16.17
C ALA A 87 -19.92 -21.60 15.64
N VAL A 88 -18.75 -21.04 15.31
CA VAL A 88 -18.62 -19.66 14.79
C VAL A 88 -17.75 -19.61 13.56
N THR A 89 -18.17 -18.80 12.58
CA THR A 89 -17.39 -18.45 11.40
C THR A 89 -17.42 -16.94 11.26
N ILE A 90 -16.25 -16.31 11.26
CA ILE A 90 -16.10 -14.88 11.08
C ILE A 90 -15.35 -14.65 9.78
N THR A 91 -15.95 -13.87 8.90
CA THR A 91 -15.35 -13.44 7.63
C THR A 91 -15.10 -11.94 7.68
N HIS A 92 -13.87 -11.52 7.40
CA HIS A 92 -13.48 -10.13 7.36
C HIS A 92 -12.68 -9.85 6.09
N THR A 93 -13.09 -8.82 5.34
CA THR A 93 -12.39 -8.38 4.13
C THR A 93 -11.94 -6.95 4.33
N GLN A 94 -10.64 -6.71 4.20
CA GLN A 94 -10.06 -5.37 4.29
C GLN A 94 -9.30 -5.05 3.01
N THR A 95 -9.64 -3.93 2.39
CA THR A 95 -8.89 -3.39 1.24
C THR A 95 -7.90 -2.36 1.76
N THR A 96 -6.61 -2.64 1.65
CA THR A 96 -5.52 -1.72 2.02
C THR A 96 -4.78 -1.22 0.78
N LYS A 97 -3.85 -0.26 0.95
CA LYS A 97 -3.00 0.24 -0.15
C LYS A 97 -2.06 -0.83 -0.73
N VAL A 98 -1.89 -1.97 -0.06
CA VAL A 98 -1.08 -3.13 -0.52
C VAL A 98 -1.92 -4.11 -1.32
N GLY A 99 -3.23 -4.21 -1.03
CA GLY A 99 -4.12 -5.16 -1.68
C GLY A 99 -5.35 -5.49 -0.84
N ARG A 100 -6.17 -6.42 -1.35
CA ARG A 100 -7.33 -6.95 -0.64
C ARG A 100 -6.91 -8.16 0.20
N THR A 101 -7.11 -8.07 1.52
CA THR A 101 -6.88 -9.15 2.46
C THR A 101 -8.22 -9.70 2.93
N GLU A 102 -8.45 -10.99 2.68
CA GLU A 102 -9.63 -11.71 3.15
C GLU A 102 -9.20 -12.66 4.27
N ILE A 103 -9.90 -12.60 5.40
CA ILE A 103 -9.65 -13.38 6.61
C ILE A 103 -10.92 -14.16 6.91
N MET A 104 -10.79 -15.48 7.04
CA MET A 104 -11.85 -16.36 7.51
C MET A 104 -11.33 -17.09 8.75
N MET A 105 -12.07 -17.01 9.86
CA MET A 105 -11.67 -17.59 11.13
C MET A 105 -12.87 -18.25 11.81
N GLY A 106 -12.69 -19.44 12.35
CA GLY A 106 -13.81 -20.17 12.95
C GLY A 106 -13.48 -21.62 13.25
N ASN A 107 -14.32 -22.24 14.08
CA ASN A 107 -14.24 -23.66 14.43
C ASN A 107 -15.17 -24.54 13.57
N THR A 108 -15.86 -23.96 12.58
CA THR A 108 -16.74 -24.69 11.65
C THR A 108 -15.95 -25.36 10.53
N GLN A 109 -16.56 -26.37 9.91
CA GLN A 109 -16.03 -27.01 8.70
C GLN A 109 -15.82 -26.03 7.54
N GLN A 110 -16.64 -24.97 7.47
CA GLN A 110 -16.50 -23.91 6.48
C GLN A 110 -15.22 -23.10 6.69
N ALA A 111 -14.91 -22.72 7.93
CA ALA A 111 -13.63 -22.07 8.27
C ALA A 111 -12.43 -22.99 8.06
N GLN A 112 -12.55 -24.28 8.40
CA GLN A 112 -11.50 -25.29 8.15
C GLN A 112 -11.24 -25.52 6.66
N SER A 113 -12.28 -25.44 5.82
CA SER A 113 -12.15 -25.62 4.38
C SER A 113 -11.36 -24.48 3.70
N GLY A 114 -11.17 -23.35 4.39
CA GLY A 114 -10.36 -22.23 3.91
C GLY A 114 -10.83 -21.61 2.58
N LYS A 115 -12.05 -21.92 2.13
CA LYS A 115 -12.57 -21.41 0.86
C LYS A 115 -12.90 -19.92 1.00
N LEU A 116 -11.95 -19.08 0.63
CA LEU A 116 -12.08 -17.63 0.54
C LEU A 116 -13.12 -17.24 -0.53
N SER A 117 -13.59 -15.98 -0.49
CA SER A 117 -14.68 -15.48 -1.33
C SER A 117 -14.43 -15.81 -2.81
N LYS A 118 -15.50 -16.13 -3.56
CA LYS A 118 -15.48 -16.41 -5.02
C LYS A 118 -14.74 -15.37 -5.87
N SER A 119 -14.44 -14.20 -5.29
CA SER A 119 -13.56 -13.20 -5.89
C SER A 119 -12.08 -13.63 -6.04
N GLN A 120 -11.65 -14.74 -5.43
CA GLN A 120 -10.30 -15.32 -5.62
C GLN A 120 -10.26 -16.51 -6.60
N THR A 121 -11.39 -17.11 -6.99
CA THR A 121 -11.41 -18.24 -7.94
C THR A 121 -11.30 -17.83 -9.40
N GLY A 122 -11.17 -16.52 -9.68
CA GLY A 122 -11.14 -16.04 -11.07
C GLY A 122 -12.45 -16.36 -11.83
N GLU A 123 -13.57 -16.54 -11.12
CA GLU A 123 -14.87 -16.62 -11.77
C GLU A 123 -15.13 -15.25 -12.40
N LYS A 124 -14.99 -15.22 -13.72
CA LYS A 124 -15.29 -14.07 -14.57
C LYS A 124 -16.69 -13.59 -14.22
N ASP A 125 -16.78 -12.39 -13.67
CA ASP A 125 -18.05 -11.76 -13.38
C ASP A 125 -18.82 -11.58 -14.71
N TRP A 126 -19.90 -12.34 -14.89
CA TRP A 126 -20.75 -12.27 -16.07
C TRP A 126 -21.81 -11.18 -15.96
N THR A 127 -21.96 -10.54 -14.80
CA THR A 127 -22.93 -9.46 -14.55
C THR A 127 -22.86 -8.35 -15.60
N PRO A 128 -21.67 -7.87 -16.05
CA PRO A 128 -21.58 -6.86 -17.11
C PRO A 128 -22.21 -7.32 -18.43
N TYR A 129 -22.02 -8.59 -18.81
CA TYR A 129 -22.57 -9.13 -20.05
C TYR A 129 -24.10 -9.17 -20.03
N TYR A 130 -24.70 -9.52 -18.90
CA TYR A 130 -26.16 -9.49 -18.75
C TYR A 130 -26.73 -8.07 -18.82
N VAL A 131 -26.03 -7.09 -18.23
CA VAL A 131 -26.41 -5.67 -18.31
C VAL A 131 -26.36 -5.17 -19.77
N PHE A 132 -25.28 -5.47 -20.49
CA PHE A 132 -25.17 -5.09 -21.90
C PHE A 132 -26.20 -5.80 -22.79
N ALA A 133 -26.46 -7.09 -22.55
CA ALA A 133 -27.48 -7.84 -23.27
C ALA A 133 -28.89 -7.28 -23.03
N ALA A 134 -29.21 -6.88 -21.80
CA ALA A 134 -30.50 -6.28 -21.47
C ALA A 134 -30.68 -4.91 -22.14
N ILE A 135 -29.65 -4.05 -22.10
CA ILE A 135 -29.68 -2.75 -22.78
C ILE A 135 -29.84 -2.94 -24.29
N PHE A 136 -29.10 -3.88 -24.89
CA PHE A 136 -29.21 -4.19 -26.30
C PHE A 136 -30.63 -4.69 -26.67
N ALA A 137 -31.21 -5.58 -25.87
CA ALA A 137 -32.56 -6.08 -26.08
C ALA A 137 -33.61 -4.94 -26.06
N LEU A 138 -33.48 -4.00 -25.12
CA LEU A 138 -34.38 -2.84 -25.05
C LEU A 138 -34.25 -1.94 -26.28
N ILE A 139 -33.04 -1.72 -26.79
CA ILE A 139 -32.80 -0.95 -28.01
C ILE A 139 -33.45 -1.63 -29.22
N VAL A 140 -33.30 -2.94 -29.36
CA VAL A 140 -33.91 -3.72 -30.45
C VAL A 140 -35.44 -3.66 -30.38
N ILE A 141 -36.02 -3.85 -29.19
CA ILE A 141 -37.48 -3.76 -29.00
C ILE A 141 -37.96 -2.35 -29.38
N ALA A 142 -37.30 -1.31 -28.86
CA ALA A 142 -37.67 0.08 -29.15
C ALA A 142 -37.53 0.44 -30.64
N ALA A 143 -36.54 -0.13 -31.34
CA ALA A 143 -36.34 0.06 -32.76
C ALA A 143 -37.37 -0.68 -33.62
N MET A 144 -37.87 -1.84 -33.18
CA MET A 144 -38.93 -2.59 -33.88
C MET A 144 -40.35 -2.12 -33.53
N SER A 145 -40.52 -1.42 -32.40
CA SER A 145 -41.81 -0.81 -32.00
C SER A 145 -42.01 0.60 -32.57
N LYS A 146 -41.19 1.02 -33.53
CA LYS A 146 -41.23 2.34 -34.17
C LYS A 146 -41.63 2.23 -35.63
#